data_AF-A0A2N6AQM4-F1
#
_entry.id   AF-A0A2N6AQM4-F1
#
_cell.length_a   1.000
_cell.length_b   1.000
_cell.length_c   1.000
_cell.angle_alpha   90.00
_cell.angle_beta   90.00
_cell.angle_gamma   90.00
#
_symmetry.space_group_name_H-M   'P 1'
#
loop_
_entity.id
_entity.type
_entity.pdbx_description
1 polymer ?
#
loop_
_entity_poly.entity_id
_entity_poly.type
_entity_poly.pdbx_seq_one_letter_code
_entity_poly.pdbx_strand_id
1 'polypeptide(L)'
;MKSELKCSIVRDLLPNYIEKLTSEDTNEAVEEHLKACGDCNEAYEQMVADMGNMEKAPVVELKFLRKIKRTRLMAAALCIMVTVGLCYALYASEFKYINDKGNLSAAITEYSAPFRQSVDAYVLETKEIDGLLIATFKDQTRTNINGLAFLKKGINGRYRLVHANIKTSDYFSVVHIFREKINSEPYYIISGYNLSNEIKQYGLDYYAYKNPGYNSADRVRQVVRFDVKNSQFLDIYSVKELDSKVKRESDEMLYDYNLFEASMYNSQGIEITDDFLMEESKKDKMSAGIGTAEREMLYVFMAIVAWIGYIITKYILTD
;
A
#
# COMPACT_ATOMS: atom_id res chain seq x y z
N MET A 1 44.49 3.95 79.29
CA MET A 1 43.47 3.33 80.15
C MET A 1 42.74 2.32 79.28
N LYS A 2 43.11 1.03 79.31
CA LYS A 2 42.41 -0.01 78.55
C LYS A 2 41.11 -0.29 79.29
N SER A 3 40.00 0.19 78.76
CA SER A 3 38.68 -0.17 79.25
C SER A 3 38.41 -1.62 78.87
N GLU A 4 38.42 -2.53 79.83
CA GLU A 4 37.89 -3.87 79.61
C GLU A 4 36.41 -3.73 79.22
N LEU A 5 36.10 -4.06 77.97
CA LEU A 5 34.72 -4.11 77.50
C LEU A 5 33.94 -5.12 78.33
N LYS A 6 32.73 -4.75 78.75
CA LYS A 6 31.85 -5.66 79.48
C LYS A 6 31.27 -6.69 78.51
N CYS A 7 31.16 -7.94 78.94
CA CYS A 7 30.62 -9.04 78.12
C CYS A 7 29.22 -8.73 77.54
N SER A 8 28.37 -7.97 78.25
CA SER A 8 27.06 -7.56 77.75
C SER A 8 27.16 -6.70 76.49
N ILE A 9 28.11 -5.77 76.46
CA ILE A 9 28.34 -4.87 75.31
C ILE A 9 28.87 -5.69 74.13
N VAL A 10 29.79 -6.61 74.38
CA VAL A 10 30.34 -7.46 73.32
C VAL A 10 29.25 -8.33 72.70
N ARG A 11 28.39 -8.96 73.51
CA ARG A 11 27.26 -9.77 73.03
C ARG A 11 26.27 -8.98 72.19
N ASP A 12 25.97 -7.73 72.57
CA ASP A 12 25.08 -6.85 71.79
C ASP A 12 25.70 -6.45 70.44
N LEU A 13 27.04 -6.37 70.38
CA LEU A 13 27.79 -6.00 69.17
C LEU A 13 28.11 -7.20 68.26
N LEU A 14 28.05 -8.44 68.76
CA LEU A 14 28.40 -9.65 68.00
C LEU A 14 27.68 -9.79 66.65
N PRO A 15 26.35 -9.56 66.53
CA PRO A 15 25.67 -9.69 65.25
C PRO A 15 26.22 -8.72 64.19
N ASN A 16 26.40 -7.45 64.56
CA ASN A 16 26.93 -6.43 63.66
C ASN A 16 28.42 -6.67 63.34
N TYR A 17 29.20 -7.19 64.29
CA TYR A 17 30.60 -7.57 64.09
C TYR A 17 30.73 -8.71 63.08
N ILE A 18 29.91 -9.76 63.17
CA ILE A 18 29.92 -10.89 62.23
C ILE A 18 29.53 -10.44 60.82
N GLU A 19 28.56 -9.52 60.70
CA GLU A 19 28.15 -8.92 59.42
C GLU A 19 29.13 -7.84 58.90
N LYS A 20 30.23 -7.56 59.62
CA LYS A 20 31.23 -6.53 59.32
C LYS A 20 30.66 -5.11 59.18
N LEU A 21 29.69 -4.78 60.03
CA LEU A 21 29.01 -3.48 60.06
C LEU A 21 29.52 -2.55 61.18
N THR A 22 30.55 -2.96 61.92
CA THR A 22 31.20 -2.20 62.99
C THR A 22 32.48 -1.49 62.51
N SER A 23 32.86 -0.40 63.16
CA SER A 23 34.12 0.33 62.84
C SER A 23 35.37 -0.48 63.21
N GLU A 24 36.51 -0.16 62.61
CA GLU A 24 37.80 -0.82 62.89
C GLU A 24 38.19 -0.77 64.36
N ASP A 25 38.05 0.39 65.01
CA ASP A 25 38.30 0.55 66.46
C ASP A 25 37.42 -0.38 67.31
N THR A 26 36.17 -0.60 66.88
CA THR A 26 35.24 -1.50 67.57
C THR A 26 35.62 -2.97 67.35
N ASN A 27 36.12 -3.31 66.16
CA ASN A 27 36.57 -4.66 65.83
C ASN A 27 37.78 -5.07 66.69
N GLU A 28 38.77 -4.19 66.81
CA GLU A 28 39.97 -4.48 67.60
C GLU A 28 39.62 -4.73 69.07
N ALA A 29 38.71 -3.92 69.62
CA ALA A 29 38.27 -4.05 71.00
C ALA A 29 37.43 -5.34 71.25
N VAL A 30 36.57 -5.71 70.31
CA VAL A 30 35.80 -6.97 70.36
C VAL A 30 36.73 -8.18 70.22
N GLU A 31 37.70 -8.15 69.30
CA GLU A 31 38.69 -9.22 69.12
C GLU A 31 39.56 -9.44 70.36
N GLU A 32 40.02 -8.36 71.00
CA GLU A 32 40.81 -8.45 72.23
C GLU A 32 39.98 -9.10 73.36
N HIS A 33 38.69 -8.79 73.45
CA HIS A 33 37.79 -9.39 74.43
C HIS A 33 37.49 -10.87 74.16
N LEU A 34 37.26 -11.26 72.89
CA LEU A 34 37.00 -12.65 72.51
C LEU A 34 38.19 -13.57 72.82
N LYS A 35 39.43 -13.07 72.70
CA LYS A 35 40.65 -13.81 73.09
C LYS A 35 40.76 -14.05 74.60
N ALA A 36 40.19 -13.16 75.41
CA ALA A 36 40.30 -13.19 76.86
C ALA A 36 39.08 -13.81 77.56
N CYS A 37 37.91 -13.90 76.90
CA CYS A 37 36.65 -14.37 77.48
C CYS A 37 36.07 -15.57 76.72
N GLY A 38 36.14 -16.77 77.32
CA GLY A 38 35.60 -18.01 76.75
C GLY A 38 34.09 -17.96 76.47
N ASP A 39 33.31 -17.37 77.39
CA ASP A 39 31.84 -17.27 77.26
C ASP A 39 31.38 -16.40 76.08
N CYS A 40 32.19 -15.41 75.68
CA CYS A 40 31.89 -14.57 74.52
C CYS A 40 32.38 -15.23 73.23
N ASN A 41 33.48 -15.97 73.28
CA ASN A 41 33.96 -16.74 72.13
C ASN A 41 32.99 -17.88 71.76
N GLU A 42 32.44 -18.59 72.75
CA GLU A 42 31.43 -19.63 72.51
C GLU A 42 30.15 -19.05 71.87
N ALA A 43 29.69 -17.89 72.34
CA ALA A 43 28.54 -17.20 71.77
C ALA A 43 28.79 -16.75 70.32
N TYR A 44 30.01 -16.27 70.00
CA TYR A 44 30.42 -15.95 68.63
C TYR A 44 30.42 -17.20 67.73
N GLU A 45 31.02 -18.30 68.20
CA GLU A 45 31.09 -19.56 67.44
C GLU A 45 29.70 -20.15 67.17
N GLN A 46 28.78 -20.09 68.14
CA GLN A 46 27.38 -20.51 67.97
C GLN A 46 26.66 -19.67 66.90
N MET A 47 26.77 -18.35 66.94
CA MET A 47 26.14 -17.46 65.95
C MET A 47 26.71 -17.65 64.54
N VAL A 48 28.02 -17.87 64.41
CA VAL A 48 28.67 -18.15 63.13
C VAL A 48 28.25 -19.52 62.60
N ALA A 49 28.11 -20.54 63.47
CA ALA A 49 27.60 -21.86 63.10
C ALA A 49 26.14 -21.80 62.64
N ASP A 50 25.30 -21.01 63.31
CA ASP A 50 23.90 -20.79 62.93
C ASP A 50 23.78 -20.06 61.58
N MET A 51 24.66 -19.10 61.29
CA MET A 51 24.75 -18.45 59.97
C MET A 51 25.27 -19.37 58.86
N GLY A 52 26.18 -20.30 59.19
CA GLY A 52 26.67 -21.33 58.27
C GLY A 52 25.58 -22.30 57.79
N ASN A 53 24.49 -22.41 58.55
CA ASN A 53 23.29 -23.19 58.22
C ASN A 53 22.23 -22.41 57.44
N MET A 54 22.46 -21.13 57.11
CA MET A 54 21.54 -20.37 56.26
C MET A 54 21.73 -20.80 54.80
N GLU A 55 20.86 -21.71 54.35
CA GLU A 55 20.79 -22.18 52.98
C GLU A 55 20.68 -20.98 52.03
N LYS A 56 21.73 -20.74 51.21
CA LYS A 56 21.72 -19.66 50.21
C LYS A 56 20.47 -19.82 49.34
N ALA A 57 19.67 -18.75 49.23
CA ALA A 57 18.46 -18.73 48.41
C ALA A 57 18.70 -19.39 47.03
N PRO A 58 17.81 -20.28 46.57
CA PRO A 58 18.11 -21.21 45.50
C PRO A 58 18.32 -20.50 44.16
N VAL A 59 19.53 -20.63 43.59
CA VAL A 59 19.92 -20.18 42.23
C VAL A 59 19.01 -20.74 41.13
N VAL A 60 18.24 -21.80 41.45
CA VAL A 60 17.24 -22.45 40.58
C VAL A 60 16.13 -21.47 40.17
N GLU A 61 15.68 -20.59 41.07
CA GLU A 61 14.62 -19.61 40.76
C GLU A 61 15.05 -18.61 39.69
N LEU A 62 16.31 -18.15 39.73
CA LEU A 62 16.85 -17.19 38.76
C LEU A 62 16.97 -17.77 37.34
N LYS A 63 17.31 -19.06 37.20
CA LYS A 63 17.35 -19.73 35.88
C LYS A 63 15.94 -19.96 35.33
N PHE A 64 14.97 -20.26 36.18
CA PHE A 64 13.56 -20.45 35.80
C PHE A 64 12.94 -19.14 35.30
N LEU A 65 13.15 -18.03 36.00
CA LEU A 65 12.69 -16.70 35.59
C LEU A 65 13.32 -16.25 34.25
N ARG A 66 14.61 -16.51 34.03
CA ARG A 66 15.26 -16.23 32.74
C ARG A 66 14.70 -17.09 31.60
N LYS A 67 14.36 -18.35 31.87
CA LYS A 67 13.75 -19.26 30.89
C LYS A 67 12.35 -18.81 30.49
N ILE A 68 11.51 -18.41 31.46
CA ILE A 68 10.17 -17.88 31.22
C ILE A 68 10.21 -16.58 30.40
N LYS A 69 11.08 -15.65 30.75
CA LYS A 69 11.23 -14.39 29.99
C LYS A 69 11.65 -14.66 28.55
N ARG A 70 12.56 -15.63 28.32
CA ARG A 70 13.02 -16.01 26.98
C ARG A 70 11.93 -16.69 26.16
N THR A 71 11.14 -17.59 26.75
CA THR A 71 10.01 -18.23 26.05
C THR A 71 8.89 -17.24 25.73
N ARG A 72 8.60 -16.28 26.63
CA ARG A 72 7.64 -15.19 26.35
C ARG A 72 8.11 -14.28 25.24
N LEU A 73 9.40 -13.90 25.24
CA LEU A 73 9.98 -13.12 24.13
C LEU A 73 9.91 -13.87 22.80
N MET A 74 10.19 -15.17 22.77
CA MET A 74 10.05 -15.99 21.57
C MET A 74 8.59 -16.10 21.11
N ALA A 75 7.65 -16.28 22.03
CA ALA A 75 6.22 -16.32 21.73
C ALA A 75 5.72 -14.96 21.18
N ALA A 76 6.12 -13.85 21.80
CA ALA A 76 5.82 -12.50 21.33
C ALA A 76 6.41 -12.24 19.94
N ALA A 77 7.67 -12.62 19.70
CA ALA A 77 8.30 -12.50 18.39
C ALA A 77 7.57 -13.34 17.33
N LEU A 78 7.16 -14.57 17.68
CA LEU A 78 6.36 -15.43 16.79
C LEU A 78 5.01 -14.79 16.47
N CYS A 79 4.29 -14.24 17.45
CA CYS A 79 3.04 -13.53 17.24
C CYS A 79 3.20 -12.32 16.31
N ILE A 80 4.27 -11.54 16.48
CA ILE A 80 4.59 -10.43 15.57
C ILE A 80 4.85 -10.96 14.15
N MET A 81 5.65 -12.00 13.99
CA MET A 81 5.93 -12.60 12.68
C MET A 81 4.66 -13.10 11.98
N VAL A 82 3.77 -13.78 12.72
CA VAL A 82 2.48 -14.24 12.19
C VAL A 82 1.61 -13.06 11.79
N THR A 83 1.54 -12.01 12.62
CA THR A 83 0.75 -10.81 12.32
C THR A 83 1.24 -10.12 11.05
N VAL A 84 2.56 -9.93 10.91
CA VAL A 84 3.17 -9.36 9.70
C VAL A 84 2.90 -10.26 8.49
N GLY A 85 3.02 -11.57 8.65
CA GLY A 85 2.73 -12.56 7.60
C GLY A 85 1.28 -12.48 7.12
N LEU A 86 0.31 -12.36 8.04
CA LEU A 86 -1.11 -12.21 7.70
C LEU A 86 -1.40 -10.88 6.99
N CYS A 87 -0.82 -9.78 7.47
CA CYS A 87 -0.93 -8.48 6.79
C CYS A 87 -0.36 -8.54 5.37
N TYR A 88 0.80 -9.18 5.18
CA TYR A 88 1.38 -9.37 3.85
C TYR A 88 0.55 -10.29 2.97
N ALA A 89 -0.04 -11.36 3.52
CA ALA A 89 -0.91 -12.27 2.78
C ALA A 89 -2.16 -11.55 2.26
N LEU A 90 -2.82 -10.74 3.10
CA LEU A 90 -3.95 -9.89 2.69
C LEU A 90 -3.54 -8.88 1.60
N TYR A 91 -2.38 -8.27 1.77
CA TYR A 91 -1.83 -7.36 0.76
C TYR A 91 -1.59 -8.08 -0.58
N ALA A 92 -0.96 -9.25 -0.55
CA ALA A 92 -0.63 -10.03 -1.74
C ALA A 92 -1.86 -10.62 -2.42
N SER A 93 -2.94 -10.91 -1.69
CA SER A 93 -4.20 -11.37 -2.29
C SER A 93 -4.90 -10.28 -3.10
N GLU A 94 -4.79 -9.01 -2.69
CA GLU A 94 -5.33 -7.87 -3.44
C GLU A 94 -4.41 -7.47 -4.60
N PHE A 95 -3.09 -7.37 -4.34
CA PHE A 95 -2.08 -7.09 -5.36
C PHE A 95 -1.56 -8.38 -5.97
N LYS A 96 -2.44 -9.07 -6.72
CA LYS A 96 -2.17 -10.40 -7.29
C LYS A 96 -1.82 -10.39 -8.78
N TYR A 97 -2.24 -9.36 -9.52
CA TYR A 97 -2.16 -9.34 -10.98
C TYR A 97 -0.76 -8.92 -11.49
N ILE A 98 -0.38 -9.38 -12.66
CA ILE A 98 0.88 -9.03 -13.33
C ILE A 98 0.58 -8.30 -14.65
N ASN A 99 1.57 -7.58 -15.19
CA ASN A 99 1.42 -6.92 -16.49
C ASN A 99 1.57 -7.94 -17.63
N ASP A 100 0.57 -8.81 -17.75
CA ASP A 100 0.39 -9.78 -18.82
C ASP A 100 -1.03 -9.63 -19.37
N LYS A 101 -1.19 -9.57 -20.69
CA LYS A 101 -2.51 -9.30 -21.32
C LYS A 101 -3.55 -10.35 -20.94
N GLY A 102 -3.17 -11.63 -20.83
CA GLY A 102 -4.07 -12.70 -20.42
C GLY A 102 -4.49 -12.58 -18.95
N ASN A 103 -3.52 -12.32 -18.07
CA ASN A 103 -3.78 -12.11 -16.65
C ASN A 103 -4.68 -10.89 -16.39
N LEU A 104 -4.43 -9.79 -17.10
CA LEU A 104 -5.23 -8.56 -16.99
C LEU A 104 -6.63 -8.74 -17.59
N SER A 105 -6.76 -9.51 -18.67
CA SER A 105 -8.07 -9.87 -19.25
C SER A 105 -8.94 -10.58 -18.21
N ALA A 106 -8.39 -11.63 -17.57
CA ALA A 106 -9.07 -12.34 -16.50
C ALA A 106 -9.42 -11.41 -15.31
N ALA A 107 -8.52 -10.50 -14.94
CA ALA A 107 -8.74 -9.52 -13.87
C ALA A 107 -9.95 -8.62 -14.15
N ILE A 108 -10.06 -8.09 -15.36
CA ILE A 108 -11.14 -7.18 -15.76
C ILE A 108 -12.48 -7.95 -15.83
N THR A 109 -12.46 -9.17 -16.37
CA THR A 109 -13.64 -10.04 -16.40
C THR A 109 -14.14 -10.35 -14.99
N GLU A 110 -13.26 -10.80 -14.09
CA GLU A 110 -13.57 -11.06 -12.67
C GLU A 110 -14.14 -9.81 -11.99
N TYR A 111 -13.49 -8.66 -12.18
CA TYR A 111 -13.88 -7.41 -11.54
C TYR A 111 -15.23 -6.86 -12.02
N SER A 112 -15.54 -7.02 -13.31
CA SER A 112 -16.78 -6.53 -13.89
C SER A 112 -17.97 -7.48 -13.67
N ALA A 113 -17.72 -8.76 -13.37
CA ALA A 113 -18.76 -9.80 -13.22
C ALA A 113 -19.93 -9.45 -12.27
N PRO A 114 -19.72 -8.78 -11.11
CA PRO A 114 -20.82 -8.42 -10.20
C PRO A 114 -21.73 -7.30 -10.73
N PHE A 115 -21.32 -6.60 -11.78
CA PHE A 115 -22.02 -5.42 -12.29
C PHE A 115 -22.88 -5.78 -13.50
N ARG A 116 -23.96 -5.01 -13.72
CA ARG A 116 -24.86 -5.22 -14.87
C ARG A 116 -24.14 -5.13 -16.21
N GLN A 117 -23.07 -4.34 -16.27
CA GLN A 117 -22.23 -4.14 -17.45
C GLN A 117 -21.00 -5.05 -17.44
N SER A 118 -21.11 -6.27 -16.89
CA SER A 118 -20.02 -7.25 -16.92
C SER A 118 -19.51 -7.45 -18.35
N VAL A 119 -18.21 -7.70 -18.49
CA VAL A 119 -17.55 -7.90 -19.79
C VAL A 119 -16.72 -9.18 -19.78
N ASP A 120 -16.68 -9.86 -20.91
CA ASP A 120 -15.63 -10.85 -21.18
C ASP A 120 -14.46 -10.12 -21.83
N ALA A 121 -13.56 -9.60 -21.00
CA ALA A 121 -12.53 -8.68 -21.43
C ALA A 121 -11.39 -9.38 -22.18
N TYR A 122 -10.93 -8.76 -23.26
CA TYR A 122 -9.67 -9.06 -23.94
C TYR A 122 -8.82 -7.79 -24.00
N VAL A 123 -7.67 -7.81 -23.31
CA VAL A 123 -6.75 -6.68 -23.22
C VAL A 123 -5.97 -6.53 -24.52
N LEU A 124 -6.04 -5.33 -25.09
CA LEU A 124 -5.45 -4.97 -26.38
C LEU A 124 -4.07 -4.36 -26.19
N GLU A 125 -3.96 -3.32 -25.37
CA GLU A 125 -2.71 -2.62 -25.10
C GLU A 125 -2.63 -2.14 -23.65
N THR A 126 -1.40 -1.94 -23.17
CA THR A 126 -1.14 -1.49 -21.81
C THR A 126 -0.09 -0.38 -21.78
N LYS A 127 -0.21 0.54 -20.84
CA LYS A 127 0.77 1.60 -20.61
C LYS A 127 0.82 1.95 -19.13
N GLU A 128 2.02 2.02 -18.57
CA GLU A 128 2.25 2.39 -17.17
C GLU A 128 2.69 3.86 -17.10
N ILE A 129 2.10 4.62 -16.19
CA ILE A 129 2.47 6.00 -15.88
C ILE A 129 2.34 6.20 -14.37
N ASP A 130 3.40 6.67 -13.72
CA ASP A 130 3.46 6.93 -12.26
C ASP A 130 2.89 5.81 -11.37
N GLY A 131 3.18 4.55 -11.69
CA GLY A 131 2.69 3.38 -10.94
C GLY A 131 1.21 3.08 -11.14
N LEU A 132 0.55 3.72 -12.11
CA LEU A 132 -0.77 3.38 -12.61
C LEU A 132 -0.63 2.67 -13.96
N LEU A 133 -1.00 1.40 -14.01
CA LEU A 133 -1.10 0.62 -15.24
C LEU A 133 -2.49 0.83 -15.84
N ILE A 134 -2.52 1.28 -17.08
CA ILE A 134 -3.74 1.47 -17.86
C ILE A 134 -3.78 0.37 -18.91
N ALA A 135 -4.88 -0.37 -18.98
CA ALA A 135 -5.10 -1.41 -19.95
C ALA A 135 -6.35 -1.07 -20.78
N THR A 136 -6.21 -1.00 -22.10
CA THR A 136 -7.37 -0.94 -22.99
C THR A 136 -7.85 -2.35 -23.29
N PHE A 137 -9.16 -2.54 -23.34
CA PHE A 137 -9.78 -3.84 -23.60
C PHE A 137 -11.03 -3.71 -24.47
N LYS A 138 -11.38 -4.81 -25.12
CA LYS A 138 -12.68 -5.01 -25.77
C LYS A 138 -13.41 -6.19 -25.15
N ASP A 139 -14.72 -6.22 -25.28
CA ASP A 139 -15.49 -7.42 -24.97
C ASP A 139 -15.33 -8.45 -26.12
N GLN A 140 -15.11 -9.71 -25.77
CA GLN A 140 -14.91 -10.80 -26.74
C GLN A 140 -16.19 -11.18 -27.48
N THR A 141 -17.34 -10.99 -26.84
CA THR A 141 -18.65 -11.40 -27.35
C THR A 141 -19.38 -10.24 -28.04
N ARG A 142 -19.27 -9.02 -27.48
CA ARG A 142 -19.94 -7.81 -27.94
C ARG A 142 -18.92 -6.85 -28.54
N THR A 143 -18.81 -6.87 -29.87
CA THR A 143 -17.76 -6.17 -30.63
C THR A 143 -17.78 -4.64 -30.48
N ASN A 144 -18.93 -4.06 -30.14
CA ASN A 144 -19.09 -2.63 -29.91
C ASN A 144 -18.78 -2.22 -28.47
N ILE A 145 -18.50 -3.14 -27.53
CA ILE A 145 -18.18 -2.81 -26.14
C ILE A 145 -16.68 -2.86 -25.91
N ASN A 146 -16.17 -1.81 -25.28
CA ASN A 146 -14.76 -1.64 -24.97
C ASN A 146 -14.56 -0.75 -23.75
N GLY A 147 -13.32 -0.59 -23.33
CA GLY A 147 -13.04 0.22 -22.16
C GLY A 147 -11.58 0.39 -21.80
N LEU A 148 -11.37 1.08 -20.69
CA LEU A 148 -10.09 1.21 -20.02
C LEU A 148 -10.20 0.64 -18.61
N ALA A 149 -9.23 -0.17 -18.21
CA ALA A 149 -9.04 -0.61 -16.85
C ALA A 149 -7.81 0.09 -16.26
N PHE A 150 -7.93 0.45 -14.99
CA PHE A 150 -6.91 1.16 -14.22
C PHE A 150 -6.47 0.27 -13.07
N LEU A 151 -5.17 0.00 -13.00
CA LEU A 151 -4.59 -0.86 -11.98
C LEU A 151 -3.46 -0.15 -11.26
N LYS A 152 -3.52 -0.13 -9.94
CA LYS A 152 -2.48 0.47 -9.09
C LYS A 152 -1.37 -0.55 -8.86
N LYS A 153 -0.12 -0.13 -9.04
CA LYS A 153 1.05 -0.93 -8.72
C LYS A 153 1.30 -0.98 -7.22
N GLY A 154 1.54 -2.18 -6.72
CA GLY A 154 1.89 -2.47 -5.34
C GLY A 154 3.39 -2.48 -5.11
N ILE A 155 3.78 -2.45 -3.83
CA ILE A 155 5.18 -2.55 -3.39
C ILE A 155 5.78 -3.93 -3.74
N ASN A 156 4.95 -4.94 -3.96
CA ASN A 156 5.36 -6.27 -4.41
C ASN A 156 5.54 -6.38 -5.94
N GLY A 157 5.44 -5.26 -6.68
CA GLY A 157 5.54 -5.20 -8.13
C GLY A 157 4.32 -5.74 -8.89
N ARG A 158 3.27 -6.17 -8.18
CA ARG A 158 2.01 -6.64 -8.74
C ARG A 158 0.96 -5.53 -8.75
N TYR A 159 -0.15 -5.79 -9.40
CA TYR A 159 -1.20 -4.82 -9.65
C TYR A 159 -2.50 -5.22 -8.95
N ARG A 160 -3.26 -4.20 -8.54
CA ARG A 160 -4.63 -4.30 -8.05
C ARG A 160 -5.51 -3.46 -8.95
N LEU A 161 -6.59 -4.05 -9.49
CA LEU A 161 -7.54 -3.31 -10.31
C LEU A 161 -8.37 -2.38 -9.42
N VAL A 162 -8.44 -1.09 -9.76
CA VAL A 162 -9.09 -0.06 -8.93
C VAL A 162 -10.35 0.53 -9.56
N HIS A 163 -10.44 0.49 -10.88
CA HIS A 163 -11.57 1.00 -11.65
C HIS A 163 -11.51 0.52 -13.10
N ALA A 164 -12.66 0.41 -13.74
CA ALA A 164 -12.77 0.27 -15.18
C ALA A 164 -13.87 1.18 -15.73
N ASN A 165 -13.60 1.81 -16.88
CA ASN A 165 -14.57 2.56 -17.67
C ASN A 165 -14.97 1.71 -18.87
N ILE A 166 -16.26 1.38 -19.00
CA ILE A 166 -16.83 0.60 -20.10
C ILE A 166 -17.72 1.50 -20.93
N LYS A 167 -17.55 1.48 -22.25
CA LYS A 167 -18.33 2.26 -23.20
C LYS A 167 -18.70 1.43 -24.43
N THR A 168 -19.80 1.79 -25.06
CA THR A 168 -20.14 1.35 -26.42
C THR A 168 -19.51 2.27 -27.46
N SER A 169 -19.04 1.70 -28.56
CA SER A 169 -18.64 2.41 -29.77
C SER A 169 -19.75 2.32 -30.81
N ASP A 170 -19.98 3.42 -31.52
CA ASP A 170 -20.86 3.44 -32.70
C ASP A 170 -20.12 3.01 -33.97
N TYR A 171 -18.80 2.74 -33.89
CA TYR A 171 -17.91 2.46 -35.03
C TYR A 171 -17.22 1.09 -34.91
N PHE A 172 -16.94 0.43 -36.05
CA PHE A 172 -16.17 -0.84 -36.08
C PHE A 172 -14.66 -0.62 -35.92
N SER A 173 -14.11 0.42 -36.55
CA SER A 173 -12.78 0.96 -36.23
C SER A 173 -12.94 2.03 -35.15
N VAL A 174 -12.27 1.86 -34.01
CA VAL A 174 -12.59 2.64 -32.81
C VAL A 174 -11.40 3.48 -32.40
N VAL A 175 -11.66 4.78 -32.21
CA VAL A 175 -10.76 5.71 -31.51
C VAL A 175 -11.55 6.35 -30.36
N HIS A 176 -11.25 5.94 -29.14
CA HIS A 176 -11.93 6.42 -27.95
C HIS A 176 -11.06 7.39 -27.16
N ILE A 177 -11.72 8.45 -26.67
CA ILE A 177 -11.12 9.43 -25.78
C ILE A 177 -11.67 9.19 -24.37
N PHE A 178 -10.77 9.05 -23.43
CA PHE A 178 -11.07 9.04 -22.00
C PHE A 178 -10.34 10.19 -21.34
N ARG A 179 -11.01 10.84 -20.39
CA ARG A 179 -10.41 11.88 -19.57
C ARG A 179 -10.31 11.35 -18.15
N GLU A 180 -9.10 11.29 -17.62
CA GLU A 180 -8.86 10.76 -16.29
C GLU A 180 -7.84 11.61 -15.53
N LYS A 181 -7.91 11.56 -14.20
CA LYS A 181 -6.92 12.20 -13.34
C LYS A 181 -5.89 11.18 -12.87
N ILE A 182 -4.62 11.45 -13.17
CA ILE A 182 -3.48 10.66 -12.71
C ILE A 182 -2.70 11.56 -11.75
N ASN A 183 -2.60 11.17 -10.48
CA ASN A 183 -1.98 11.99 -9.43
C ASN A 183 -2.53 13.43 -9.34
N SER A 184 -3.86 13.58 -9.49
CA SER A 184 -4.59 14.87 -9.52
C SER A 184 -4.40 15.72 -10.77
N GLU A 185 -3.46 15.38 -11.65
CA GLU A 185 -3.29 16.04 -12.94
C GLU A 185 -4.20 15.38 -13.99
N PRO A 186 -4.88 16.16 -14.85
CA PRO A 186 -5.78 15.62 -15.85
C PRO A 186 -5.02 15.19 -17.12
N TYR A 187 -5.41 14.03 -17.65
CA TYR A 187 -4.88 13.43 -18.87
C TYR A 187 -6.01 13.05 -19.81
N TYR A 188 -5.70 13.08 -21.11
CA TYR A 188 -6.47 12.41 -22.15
C TYR A 188 -5.77 11.10 -22.50
N ILE A 189 -6.54 10.01 -22.45
CA ILE A 189 -6.10 8.67 -22.82
C ILE A 189 -6.84 8.30 -24.09
N ILE A 190 -6.07 8.07 -25.16
CA ILE A 190 -6.60 7.78 -26.49
C ILE A 190 -6.35 6.31 -26.79
N SER A 191 -7.43 5.56 -26.97
CA SER A 191 -7.37 4.13 -27.27
C SER A 191 -7.87 3.89 -28.69
N GLY A 192 -7.00 3.36 -29.55
CA GLY A 192 -7.34 2.93 -30.90
C GLY A 192 -7.37 1.42 -31.01
N TYR A 193 -8.38 0.83 -31.66
CA TYR A 193 -8.38 -0.60 -31.96
C TYR A 193 -9.28 -0.96 -33.15
N ASN A 194 -9.06 -2.15 -33.73
CA ASN A 194 -9.70 -2.61 -34.96
C ASN A 194 -9.60 -1.57 -36.10
N LEU A 195 -8.50 -0.80 -36.15
CA LEU A 195 -8.35 0.25 -37.16
C LEU A 195 -8.09 -0.39 -38.53
N SER A 196 -8.93 -0.03 -39.51
CA SER A 196 -8.69 -0.36 -40.91
C SER A 196 -7.35 0.19 -41.38
N ASN A 197 -6.69 -0.52 -42.29
CA ASN A 197 -5.45 -0.08 -42.93
C ASN A 197 -5.62 1.21 -43.74
N GLU A 198 -6.85 1.59 -44.07
CA GLU A 198 -7.18 2.85 -44.73
C GLU A 198 -6.96 4.06 -43.81
N ILE A 199 -7.09 3.87 -42.50
CA ILE A 199 -6.91 4.91 -41.50
C ILE A 199 -5.41 5.14 -41.30
N LYS A 200 -4.93 6.31 -41.69
CA LYS A 200 -3.53 6.72 -41.52
C LYS A 200 -3.33 7.71 -40.39
N GLN A 201 -4.37 8.46 -40.03
CA GLN A 201 -4.31 9.43 -38.94
C GLN A 201 -5.61 9.40 -38.13
N TYR A 202 -5.50 9.72 -36.85
CA TYR A 202 -6.65 10.09 -36.03
C TYR A 202 -6.58 11.57 -35.68
N GLY A 203 -7.74 12.23 -35.65
CA GLY A 203 -7.90 13.60 -35.19
C GLY A 203 -8.46 13.63 -33.78
N LEU A 204 -7.98 14.58 -32.98
CA LEU A 204 -8.64 15.02 -31.76
C LEU A 204 -9.37 16.31 -32.07
N ASP A 205 -10.70 16.27 -32.00
CA ASP A 205 -11.59 17.34 -32.44
C ASP A 205 -12.00 18.22 -31.27
N TYR A 206 -11.62 19.50 -31.36
CA TYR A 206 -11.92 20.52 -30.37
C TYR A 206 -13.02 21.42 -30.89
N TYR A 207 -13.99 21.72 -30.02
CA TYR A 207 -14.74 22.95 -30.14
C TYR A 207 -13.87 24.07 -29.60
N ALA A 208 -13.74 25.14 -30.37
CA ALA A 208 -13.14 26.39 -29.96
C ALA A 208 -14.01 27.54 -30.44
N TYR A 209 -13.76 28.75 -29.96
CA TYR A 209 -14.65 29.89 -30.17
C TYR A 209 -13.87 31.10 -30.68
N LYS A 210 -14.40 31.80 -31.67
CA LYS A 210 -13.76 33.02 -32.21
C LYS A 210 -13.74 34.18 -31.20
N ASN A 211 -14.71 34.21 -30.30
CA ASN A 211 -14.80 35.19 -29.21
C ASN A 211 -14.82 34.46 -27.86
N PRO A 212 -14.41 35.11 -26.76
CA PRO A 212 -14.52 34.53 -25.42
C PRO A 212 -15.97 34.15 -25.08
N GLY A 213 -16.16 32.97 -24.48
CA GLY A 213 -17.46 32.44 -24.10
C GLY A 213 -17.98 31.33 -25.03
N TYR A 214 -19.16 30.80 -24.72
CA TYR A 214 -19.67 29.56 -25.32
C TYR A 214 -20.78 29.78 -26.36
N ASN A 215 -20.72 30.88 -27.11
CA ASN A 215 -21.72 31.18 -28.14
C ASN A 215 -21.60 30.19 -29.31
N SER A 216 -22.67 29.44 -29.60
CA SER A 216 -22.66 28.42 -30.66
C SER A 216 -22.44 29.02 -32.06
N ALA A 217 -22.82 30.28 -32.28
CA ALA A 217 -22.59 30.98 -33.54
C ALA A 217 -21.09 31.24 -33.83
N ASP A 218 -20.28 31.33 -32.77
CA ASP A 218 -18.84 31.59 -32.86
C ASP A 218 -18.00 30.31 -32.79
N ARG A 219 -18.66 29.15 -32.63
CA ARG A 219 -18.01 27.86 -32.44
C ARG A 219 -17.41 27.35 -33.75
N VAL A 220 -16.15 26.98 -33.69
CA VAL A 220 -15.39 26.37 -34.78
C VAL A 220 -14.86 25.01 -34.35
N ARG A 221 -14.67 24.11 -35.33
CA ARG A 221 -13.99 22.82 -35.14
C ARG A 221 -12.51 23.01 -35.44
N GLN A 222 -11.65 22.74 -34.47
CA GLN A 222 -10.21 22.67 -34.64
C GLN A 222 -9.76 21.22 -34.46
N VAL A 223 -8.94 20.70 -35.36
CA VAL A 223 -8.49 19.31 -35.33
C VAL A 223 -6.98 19.26 -35.11
N VAL A 224 -6.55 18.43 -34.18
CA VAL A 224 -5.14 18.07 -34.00
C VAL A 224 -4.95 16.64 -34.48
N ARG A 225 -4.14 16.43 -35.52
CA ARG A 225 -3.96 15.12 -36.15
C ARG A 225 -2.71 14.39 -35.66
N PHE A 226 -2.82 13.07 -35.56
CA PHE A 226 -1.76 12.16 -35.12
C PHE A 226 -1.68 10.95 -36.06
N ASP A 227 -0.46 10.51 -36.35
CA ASP A 227 -0.24 9.36 -37.21
C ASP A 227 -0.58 8.05 -36.49
N VAL A 228 -1.33 7.19 -37.18
CA VAL A 228 -1.63 5.83 -36.74
C VAL A 228 -0.48 4.92 -37.16
N LYS A 229 0.30 4.47 -36.18
CA LYS A 229 1.44 3.56 -36.41
C LYS A 229 1.05 2.09 -36.42
N ASN A 230 0.04 1.73 -35.62
CA ASN A 230 -0.43 0.36 -35.43
C ASN A 230 -1.96 0.33 -35.48
N SER A 231 -2.52 -0.80 -35.89
CA SER A 231 -3.98 -1.01 -35.93
C SER A 231 -4.66 -1.01 -34.54
N GLN A 232 -3.85 -1.06 -33.48
CA GLN A 232 -4.24 -0.87 -32.10
C GLN A 232 -3.18 -0.07 -31.35
N PHE A 233 -3.59 0.83 -30.46
CA PHE A 233 -2.68 1.68 -29.70
C PHE A 233 -3.31 2.21 -28.41
N LEU A 234 -2.46 2.69 -27.51
CA LEU A 234 -2.85 3.39 -26.28
C LEU A 234 -1.92 4.59 -26.06
N ASP A 235 -2.41 5.77 -26.42
CA ASP A 235 -1.71 7.03 -26.23
C ASP A 235 -2.21 7.75 -24.99
N ILE A 236 -1.31 8.51 -24.35
CA ILE A 236 -1.61 9.26 -23.13
C ILE A 236 -0.96 10.61 -23.28
N TYR A 237 -1.76 11.67 -23.15
CA TYR A 237 -1.31 13.04 -23.23
C TYR A 237 -1.80 13.81 -22.00
N SER A 238 -0.96 14.67 -21.44
CA SER A 238 -1.45 15.60 -20.43
C SER A 238 -2.39 16.62 -21.09
N VAL A 239 -3.40 17.10 -20.36
CA VAL A 239 -4.29 18.15 -20.90
C VAL A 239 -3.50 19.39 -21.31
N LYS A 240 -2.50 19.78 -20.49
CA LYS A 240 -1.63 20.95 -20.76
C LYS A 240 -0.86 20.82 -22.08
N GLU A 241 -0.37 19.62 -22.38
CA GLU A 241 0.35 19.34 -23.63
C GLU A 241 -0.56 19.50 -24.84
N LEU A 242 -1.75 18.90 -24.81
CA LEU A 242 -2.71 19.00 -25.91
C LEU A 242 -3.27 20.41 -26.06
N ASP A 243 -3.59 21.10 -24.97
CA ASP A 243 -4.03 22.50 -24.99
C ASP A 243 -2.98 23.41 -25.63
N SER A 244 -1.71 23.16 -25.34
CA SER A 244 -0.61 23.91 -25.95
C SER A 244 -0.43 23.57 -27.43
N LYS A 245 -0.65 22.30 -27.81
CA LYS A 245 -0.54 21.84 -29.21
C LYS A 245 -1.66 22.41 -30.08
N VAL A 246 -2.91 22.32 -29.63
CA VAL A 246 -4.07 22.83 -30.40
C VAL A 246 -3.99 24.35 -30.61
N LYS A 247 -3.49 25.11 -29.64
CA LYS A 247 -3.27 26.55 -29.77
C LYS A 247 -2.18 26.90 -30.78
N ARG A 248 -1.13 26.09 -30.89
CA ARG A 248 -0.03 26.31 -31.87
C ARG A 248 -0.41 25.93 -33.29
N GLU A 249 -1.30 24.94 -33.45
CA GLU A 249 -1.78 24.47 -34.76
C GLU A 249 -3.00 25.24 -35.26
N SER A 250 -3.48 26.21 -34.49
CA SER A 250 -4.55 27.11 -34.92
C SER A 250 -3.95 28.32 -35.63
N ASP A 251 -4.41 28.58 -36.85
CA ASP A 251 -3.99 29.74 -37.65
C ASP A 251 -4.64 31.05 -37.17
N GLU A 252 -5.63 30.97 -36.28
CA GLU A 252 -6.40 32.08 -35.74
C GLU A 252 -6.39 32.07 -34.21
N MET A 253 -6.61 33.23 -33.59
CA MET A 253 -6.75 33.32 -32.13
C MET A 253 -8.14 32.81 -31.73
N LEU A 254 -8.21 31.61 -31.13
CA LEU A 254 -9.45 31.03 -30.61
C LEU A 254 -9.41 30.89 -29.09
N TYR A 255 -10.61 30.75 -28.51
CA TYR A 255 -10.85 30.68 -27.08
C TYR A 255 -11.57 29.38 -26.71
N ASP A 256 -11.50 29.02 -25.42
CA ASP A 256 -12.33 27.99 -24.80
C ASP A 256 -12.31 26.61 -25.50
N TYR A 257 -11.10 26.15 -25.88
CA TYR A 257 -10.89 24.83 -26.49
C TYR A 257 -11.43 23.69 -25.61
N ASN A 258 -12.25 22.84 -26.21
CA ASN A 258 -12.84 21.68 -25.54
C ASN A 258 -12.86 20.46 -26.49
N LEU A 259 -12.08 19.44 -26.16
CA LEU A 259 -12.04 18.16 -26.88
C LEU A 259 -13.37 17.44 -26.72
N PHE A 260 -14.04 17.13 -27.83
CA PHE A 260 -15.37 16.53 -27.81
C PHE A 260 -15.47 15.18 -28.52
N GLU A 261 -14.67 14.93 -29.55
CA GLU A 261 -14.67 13.64 -30.26
C GLU A 261 -13.32 13.34 -30.94
N ALA A 262 -13.23 12.15 -31.53
CA ALA A 262 -12.13 11.74 -32.38
C ALA A 262 -12.65 11.45 -33.79
N SER A 263 -11.83 11.79 -34.78
CA SER A 263 -12.08 11.56 -36.20
C SER A 263 -10.97 10.70 -36.81
N MET A 264 -11.24 10.07 -37.96
CA MET A 264 -10.32 9.16 -38.64
C MET A 264 -10.07 9.64 -40.07
N TYR A 265 -8.82 9.60 -40.53
CA TYR A 265 -8.41 10.13 -41.83
C TYR A 265 -7.58 9.15 -42.64
N ASN A 266 -7.76 9.19 -43.96
CA ASN A 266 -6.99 8.39 -44.90
C ASN A 266 -5.61 9.00 -45.25
N SER A 267 -4.87 8.36 -46.16
CA SER A 267 -3.55 8.83 -46.61
C SER A 267 -3.56 10.17 -47.35
N GLN A 268 -4.72 10.59 -47.85
CA GLN A 268 -4.92 11.89 -48.51
C GLN A 268 -5.36 12.97 -47.52
N GLY A 269 -5.52 12.63 -46.23
CA GLY A 269 -6.00 13.54 -45.19
C GLY A 269 -7.51 13.83 -45.25
N ILE A 270 -8.27 13.02 -45.98
CA ILE A 270 -9.74 13.08 -46.06
C ILE A 270 -10.30 12.33 -44.85
N GLU A 271 -11.31 12.94 -44.21
CA GLU A 271 -12.02 12.31 -43.09
C GLU A 271 -12.90 11.15 -43.60
N ILE A 272 -12.74 9.99 -42.99
CA ILE A 272 -13.43 8.73 -43.32
C ILE A 272 -14.11 8.14 -42.07
N THR A 273 -14.37 8.95 -41.04
CA THR A 273 -14.95 8.50 -39.76
C THR A 273 -16.29 7.77 -39.96
N ASP A 274 -17.17 8.36 -40.77
CA ASP A 274 -18.53 7.86 -41.02
C ASP A 274 -18.56 6.55 -41.82
N ASP A 275 -17.49 6.23 -42.56
CA ASP A 275 -17.38 4.97 -43.32
C ASP A 275 -17.35 3.74 -42.39
N PHE A 276 -17.04 3.94 -41.10
CA PHE A 276 -16.96 2.87 -40.10
C PHE A 276 -18.16 2.81 -39.17
N LEU A 277 -19.20 3.63 -39.38
CA LEU A 277 -20.37 3.69 -38.53
C LEU A 277 -21.18 2.38 -38.61
N MET A 278 -21.53 1.80 -37.45
CA MET A 278 -22.39 0.63 -37.35
C MET A 278 -23.87 1.05 -37.40
N GLU A 279 -24.62 0.63 -38.41
CA GLU A 279 -26.04 0.99 -38.58
C GLU A 279 -26.92 0.62 -37.36
N GLU A 280 -26.61 -0.49 -36.67
CA GLU A 280 -27.39 -1.02 -35.54
C GLU A 280 -27.03 -0.38 -34.18
N SER A 281 -25.91 0.34 -34.06
CA SER A 281 -25.39 0.87 -32.78
C SER A 281 -26.25 1.97 -32.15
N LYS A 282 -27.11 2.63 -32.93
CA LYS A 282 -27.90 3.79 -32.48
C LYS A 282 -28.93 3.48 -31.38
N LYS A 283 -29.18 2.21 -31.05
CA LYS A 283 -30.26 1.80 -30.17
C LYS A 283 -29.88 1.60 -28.69
N ASP A 284 -28.61 1.35 -28.36
CA ASP A 284 -28.17 1.11 -26.98
C ASP A 284 -26.83 1.79 -26.68
N LYS A 285 -26.88 3.07 -26.28
CA LYS A 285 -25.70 3.80 -25.81
C LYS A 285 -25.46 3.52 -24.33
N MET A 286 -24.32 2.91 -24.03
CA MET A 286 -23.92 2.58 -22.66
C MET A 286 -22.56 3.19 -22.33
N SER A 287 -22.49 3.93 -21.23
CA SER A 287 -21.25 4.37 -20.60
C SER A 287 -21.37 4.08 -19.11
N ALA A 288 -20.50 3.24 -18.58
CA ALA A 288 -20.51 2.82 -17.20
C ALA A 288 -19.11 2.91 -16.59
N GLY A 289 -18.99 3.61 -15.47
CA GLY A 289 -17.81 3.56 -14.62
C GLY A 289 -18.01 2.52 -13.52
N ILE A 290 -17.15 1.50 -13.48
CA ILE A 290 -17.18 0.45 -12.46
C ILE A 290 -16.05 0.67 -11.47
N GLY A 291 -16.39 1.17 -10.29
CA GLY A 291 -15.47 1.34 -9.16
C GLY A 291 -15.90 0.47 -7.98
N THR A 292 -14.95 -0.09 -7.26
CA THR A 292 -15.21 -0.69 -5.95
C THR A 292 -15.30 0.44 -4.92
N ALA A 293 -16.40 0.46 -4.14
CA ALA A 293 -16.54 1.38 -3.00
C ALA A 293 -15.50 1.11 -1.89
N GLU A 294 -14.92 -0.10 -1.90
CA GLU A 294 -13.99 -0.62 -0.91
C GLU A 294 -12.51 -0.31 -1.20
N ARG A 295 -12.22 0.80 -1.88
CA ARG A 295 -10.85 1.17 -2.28
C ARG A 295 -9.84 1.08 -1.12
N GLU A 296 -10.27 1.44 0.09
CA GLU A 296 -9.43 1.47 1.29
C GLU A 296 -9.67 0.30 2.27
N MET A 297 -10.60 -0.63 1.99
CA MET A 297 -10.94 -1.71 2.94
C MET A 297 -9.77 -2.63 3.24
N LEU A 298 -8.88 -2.86 2.26
CA LEU A 298 -7.64 -3.61 2.48
C LEU A 298 -6.86 -3.07 3.68
N TYR A 299 -6.64 -1.75 3.73
CA TYR A 299 -5.85 -1.13 4.79
C TYR A 299 -6.59 -1.13 6.13
N VAL A 300 -7.93 -1.06 6.10
CA VAL A 300 -8.76 -1.24 7.30
C VAL A 300 -8.60 -2.66 7.86
N PHE A 301 -8.70 -3.69 7.02
CA PHE A 301 -8.49 -5.08 7.45
C PHE A 301 -7.07 -5.32 7.96
N MET A 302 -6.06 -4.79 7.29
CA MET A 302 -4.68 -4.86 7.77
C MET A 302 -4.50 -4.17 9.13
N ALA A 303 -5.14 -3.01 9.34
CA ALA A 303 -5.11 -2.30 10.62
C ALA A 303 -5.78 -3.11 11.75
N ILE A 304 -6.91 -3.77 11.46
CA ILE A 304 -7.59 -4.65 12.42
C ILE A 304 -6.67 -5.83 12.80
N VAL A 305 -6.06 -6.49 11.80
CA VAL A 305 -5.12 -7.61 12.05
C VAL A 305 -3.93 -7.14 12.88
N ALA A 306 -3.34 -5.99 12.54
CA ALA A 306 -2.23 -5.41 13.29
C ALA A 306 -2.61 -5.06 14.73
N TRP A 307 -3.81 -4.52 14.96
CA TRP A 307 -4.31 -4.18 16.28
C TRP A 307 -4.55 -5.41 17.17
N ILE A 308 -5.17 -6.46 16.62
CA ILE A 308 -5.34 -7.75 17.31
C ILE A 308 -3.97 -8.35 17.64
N GLY A 309 -3.05 -8.37 16.68
CA GLY A 309 -1.69 -8.87 16.88
C GLY A 309 -0.94 -8.10 17.98
N TYR A 310 -1.12 -6.77 18.04
CA TYR A 310 -0.58 -5.93 19.12
C TYR A 310 -1.15 -6.29 20.49
N ILE A 311 -2.47 -6.46 20.62
CA ILE A 311 -3.11 -6.84 21.89
C ILE A 311 -2.59 -8.18 22.39
N ILE A 312 -2.53 -9.19 21.52
CA ILE A 312 -2.03 -10.53 21.87
C ILE A 312 -0.56 -10.47 22.29
N THR A 313 0.26 -9.73 21.54
CA THR A 313 1.69 -9.56 21.86
C THR A 313 1.88 -8.85 23.20
N LYS A 314 1.09 -7.80 23.47
CA LYS A 314 1.11 -7.09 24.76
C LYS A 314 0.71 -8.00 25.91
N TYR A 315 -0.33 -8.82 25.74
CA TYR A 315 -0.76 -9.80 26.73
C TYR A 315 0.37 -10.79 27.07
N ILE A 316 1.02 -11.37 26.05
CA ILE A 316 2.16 -12.31 26.23
C ILE A 316 3.35 -11.68 26.97
N LEU A 317 3.56 -10.37 26.81
CA LEU A 317 4.67 -9.64 27.45
C LEU A 317 4.33 -9.16 28.87
N THR A 318 3.05 -8.94 29.19
CA THR A 318 2.62 -8.36 30.48
C THR A 318 2.31 -9.43 31.52
N ASP A 319 1.75 -10.57 31.11
CA ASP A 319 1.39 -11.69 32.00
C ASP A 319 2.43 -12.82 31.98
#